data_AF-A0A183CGC3-F1
#
_entry.id   AF-A0A183CGC3-F1
#
_cell.length_a   1.000
_cell.length_b   1.000
_cell.length_c   1.000
_cell.angle_alpha   90.00
_cell.angle_beta   90.00
_cell.angle_gamma   90.00
#
_symmetry.space_group_name_H-M   'P 1'
#
loop_
_entity.id
_entity.type
_entity.pdbx_description
1 polymer ?
#
loop_
_entity_poly.entity_id
_entity_poly.type
_entity_poly.pdbx_seq_one_letter_code
_entity_poly.pdbx_strand_id
1 'polypeptide(L)'
;MKNAVFMLIDNIVKELAKELKVKDGLERFLSLASLERLKLQERSNLGAAGAVKKRVRIDDLTYRLRKESALIAGAKNMLKLFGEQKKADQKSVMNAHETCANAHEKLDLIRLALKKYSEQLPQESPKVSSNCVIMHFCE
;
A
#
# COMPACT_ATOMS: atom_id res chain seq x y z
N MET A 1 37.17 10.08 -68.14
CA MET A 1 36.54 9.04 -67.28
C MET A 1 36.86 9.20 -65.80
N LYS A 2 38.10 9.50 -65.40
CA LYS A 2 38.49 9.65 -63.97
C LYS A 2 37.64 10.65 -63.17
N ASN A 3 37.23 11.78 -63.77
CA ASN A 3 36.43 12.81 -63.09
C ASN A 3 34.99 12.36 -62.76
N ALA A 4 34.37 11.51 -63.60
CA ALA A 4 33.02 11.03 -63.35
C ALA A 4 32.97 10.02 -62.20
N VAL A 5 33.99 9.15 -62.13
CA VAL A 5 34.15 8.17 -61.04
C VAL A 5 34.40 8.89 -59.71
N PHE A 6 35.24 9.94 -59.70
CA PHE A 6 35.51 10.74 -58.51
C PHE A 6 34.25 11.43 -57.96
N MET A 7 33.46 12.05 -58.83
CA MET A 7 32.18 12.69 -58.46
C MET A 7 31.16 11.70 -57.91
N LEU A 8 31.12 10.48 -58.45
CA LEU A 8 30.24 9.43 -57.95
C LEU A 8 30.66 8.96 -56.55
N ILE A 9 31.96 8.78 -56.31
CA ILE A 9 32.50 8.42 -54.99
C ILE A 9 32.17 9.51 -53.96
N ASP A 10 32.40 10.78 -54.28
CA ASP A 10 32.10 11.90 -53.39
C ASP A 10 30.60 11.99 -53.04
N ASN A 11 29.72 11.73 -54.01
CA ASN A 11 28.28 11.70 -53.76
C ASN A 11 27.89 10.53 -52.85
N ILE A 12 28.45 9.34 -53.05
CA ILE A 12 28.19 8.18 -52.20
C ILE A 12 28.67 8.43 -50.77
N VAL A 13 29.87 9.01 -50.59
CA VAL A 13 30.41 9.34 -49.25
C VAL A 13 29.53 10.37 -48.54
N LYS A 14 29.05 11.40 -49.25
CA LYS A 14 28.12 12.39 -48.70
C LYS A 14 26.79 11.76 -48.28
N GLU A 15 26.25 10.85 -49.08
CA GLU A 15 24.99 10.19 -48.76
C GLU A 15 25.14 9.25 -47.57
N LEU A 16 26.22 8.47 -47.52
CA LEU A 16 26.55 7.61 -46.38
C LEU A 16 26.72 8.42 -45.08
N ALA A 17 27.33 9.61 -45.17
CA ALA A 17 27.48 10.50 -44.02
C ALA A 17 26.14 11.07 -43.51
N LYS A 18 25.16 11.29 -44.39
CA LYS A 18 23.80 11.68 -43.98
C LYS A 18 23.09 10.50 -43.32
N GLU A 19 23.15 9.31 -43.92
CA GLU A 19 22.55 8.11 -43.34
C GLU A 19 23.13 7.77 -41.97
N LEU A 20 24.44 7.91 -41.77
CA LEU A 20 25.08 7.69 -40.47
C LEU A 20 24.54 8.65 -39.41
N LYS A 21 24.39 9.93 -39.75
CA LYS A 21 23.79 10.93 -38.82
C LYS A 21 22.35 10.61 -38.47
N VAL A 22 21.57 10.12 -39.45
CA VAL A 22 20.18 9.70 -39.23
C VAL A 22 20.15 8.47 -38.31
N LYS A 23 21.02 7.49 -38.56
CA LYS A 23 21.16 6.29 -37.72
C LYS A 23 21.55 6.64 -36.29
N ASP A 24 22.57 7.49 -36.11
CA ASP A 24 23.01 7.95 -34.79
C ASP A 24 21.89 8.71 -34.06
N GLY A 25 21.13 9.55 -34.77
CA GLY A 25 19.98 10.25 -34.23
C GLY A 25 18.88 9.29 -33.78
N LEU A 26 18.59 8.26 -34.58
CA LEU A 26 17.59 7.24 -34.28
C LEU A 26 18.00 6.37 -33.07
N GLU A 27 19.25 5.93 -33.01
CA GLU A 27 19.77 5.16 -31.86
C GLU A 27 19.69 5.97 -30.56
N ARG A 28 20.04 7.26 -30.60
CA ARG A 28 19.89 8.16 -29.45
C ARG A 28 18.43 8.32 -29.04
N PHE A 29 17.53 8.50 -30.00
CA PHE A 29 16.10 8.62 -29.73
C PHE A 29 15.52 7.35 -29.09
N LEU A 30 15.84 6.18 -29.63
CA LEU A 30 15.39 4.90 -29.09
C LEU A 30 15.98 4.61 -27.70
N SER A 31 17.24 5.00 -27.45
CA SER A 31 17.88 4.91 -26.15
C SER A 31 17.19 5.79 -25.11
N LEU A 32 16.92 7.06 -25.45
CA LEU A 32 16.18 8.00 -24.60
C LEU A 32 14.77 7.49 -24.29
N ALA A 33 14.04 7.03 -25.31
CA ALA A 33 12.70 6.48 -25.14
C ALA A 33 12.68 5.20 -24.28
N SER A 34 13.76 4.42 -24.28
CA SER A 34 13.92 3.25 -23.40
C SER A 34 14.21 3.67 -21.95
N LEU A 35 15.06 4.68 -21.77
CA LEU A 35 15.40 5.23 -20.46
C LEU A 35 14.22 5.94 -19.78
N GLU A 36 13.38 6.65 -20.55
CA GLU A 36 12.12 7.22 -20.04
C GLU A 36 11.14 6.14 -19.58
N ARG A 37 10.99 5.05 -20.34
CA ARG A 37 10.16 3.90 -19.94
C ARG A 37 10.65 3.26 -18.64
N LEU A 38 11.96 3.07 -18.48
CA LEU A 38 12.55 2.54 -17.24
C LEU A 38 12.31 3.48 -16.05
N LYS A 39 12.50 4.79 -16.21
CA LYS A 39 12.23 5.78 -15.15
C LYS A 39 10.77 5.81 -14.71
N LEU A 40 9.84 5.68 -15.66
CA LEU A 40 8.40 5.58 -15.35
C LEU A 40 8.08 4.30 -14.59
N GLN A 41 8.66 3.17 -15.00
CA GLN A 41 8.50 1.88 -14.33
C GLN A 41 9.06 1.91 -12.90
N GLU A 42 10.21 2.53 -12.69
CA GLU A 42 10.82 2.69 -11.36
C GLU A 42 9.96 3.57 -10.44
N ARG A 43 9.42 4.69 -10.96
CA ARG A 43 8.46 5.53 -10.24
C ARG A 43 7.19 4.77 -9.86
N SER A 44 6.65 3.94 -10.76
CA SER A 44 5.50 3.10 -10.43
C SER A 44 5.83 2.02 -9.40
N ASN A 45 7.02 1.43 -9.46
CA ASN A 45 7.45 0.39 -8.52
C ASN A 45 7.62 0.95 -7.10
N LEU A 46 8.19 2.15 -6.95
CA LEU A 46 8.30 2.84 -5.67
C LEU A 46 6.92 3.14 -5.06
N GLY A 47 5.97 3.60 -5.87
CA GLY A 47 4.58 3.81 -5.46
C GLY A 47 3.88 2.51 -5.04
N ALA A 48 4.07 1.43 -5.81
CA ALA A 48 3.52 0.11 -5.52
C ALA A 48 4.08 -0.48 -4.21
N ALA A 49 5.39 -0.39 -3.99
CA ALA A 49 6.02 -0.85 -2.76
C ALA A 49 5.51 -0.09 -1.52
N GLY A 50 5.32 1.23 -1.64
CA GLY A 50 4.70 2.05 -0.58
C GLY A 50 3.26 1.64 -0.28
N ALA A 51 2.47 1.35 -1.31
CA ALA A 51 1.09 0.87 -1.16
C ALA A 51 1.04 -0.52 -0.50
N VAL A 52 1.93 -1.44 -0.86
CA VAL A 52 2.02 -2.78 -0.25
C VAL A 52 2.31 -2.68 1.25
N LYS A 53 3.27 -1.84 1.66
CA LYS A 53 3.59 -1.61 3.09
C LYS A 53 2.38 -1.09 3.88
N LYS A 54 1.64 -0.12 3.31
CA LYS A 54 0.40 0.42 3.92
C LYS A 54 -0.68 -0.66 4.02
N ARG A 55 -0.83 -1.51 3.01
CA ARG A 55 -1.79 -2.63 2.99
C ARG A 55 -1.50 -3.65 4.10
N VAL A 56 -0.24 -4.02 4.33
CA VAL A 56 0.14 -4.94 5.41
C VAL A 56 -0.16 -4.35 6.79
N ARG A 57 0.10 -3.05 6.99
CA ARG A 57 -0.25 -2.33 8.24
C ARG A 57 -1.75 -2.37 8.52
N ILE A 58 -2.58 -2.18 7.50
CA ILE A 58 -4.04 -2.25 7.61
C ILE A 58 -4.50 -3.66 8.01
N ASP A 59 -3.92 -4.69 7.41
CA ASP A 59 -4.32 -6.08 7.71
C ASP A 59 -3.96 -6.45 9.17
N ASP A 60 -2.78 -6.06 9.66
CA ASP A 60 -2.37 -6.25 11.06
C ASP A 60 -3.29 -5.49 12.03
N LEU A 61 -3.60 -4.22 11.74
CA LEU A 61 -4.51 -3.43 12.57
C LEU A 61 -5.94 -4.01 12.59
N THR A 62 -6.42 -4.52 11.45
CA THR A 62 -7.73 -5.17 11.35
C THR A 62 -7.80 -6.43 12.20
N TYR A 63 -6.74 -7.23 12.18
CA TYR A 63 -6.63 -8.41 13.04
C TYR A 63 -6.65 -8.03 14.53
N ARG A 64 -5.88 -7.03 14.93
CA ARG A 64 -5.87 -6.52 16.31
C ARG A 64 -7.24 -5.99 16.74
N LEU A 65 -7.93 -5.26 15.87
CA LEU A 65 -9.28 -4.75 16.14
C LEU A 65 -10.25 -5.89 16.49
N ARG A 66 -10.26 -6.95 15.68
CA ARG A 66 -11.10 -8.13 15.93
C ARG A 66 -10.74 -8.83 17.23
N LYS A 67 -9.45 -8.92 17.56
CA LYS A 67 -8.98 -9.48 18.81
C LYS A 67 -9.48 -8.69 20.02
N GLU A 68 -9.32 -7.37 20.02
CA GLU A 68 -9.80 -6.53 21.13
C GLU A 68 -11.33 -6.58 21.25
N SER A 69 -12.05 -6.62 20.12
CA SER A 69 -13.52 -6.78 20.12
C SER A 69 -13.95 -8.10 20.78
N ALA A 70 -13.25 -9.20 20.47
CA ALA A 70 -13.50 -10.49 21.09
C ALA A 70 -13.17 -10.49 22.59
N LEU A 71 -12.10 -9.78 23.00
CA LEU A 71 -11.76 -9.61 24.42
C LEU A 71 -12.84 -8.83 25.17
N ILE A 72 -13.37 -7.75 24.58
CA ILE A 72 -14.48 -6.98 25.15
C ILE A 72 -15.72 -7.86 25.32
N ALA A 73 -16.09 -8.61 24.28
CA ALA A 73 -17.22 -9.54 24.36
C ALA A 73 -17.02 -10.61 25.45
N GLY A 74 -15.81 -11.16 25.55
CA GLY A 74 -15.43 -12.11 26.61
C GLY A 74 -15.52 -11.49 28.00
N ALA A 75 -15.02 -10.27 28.20
CA ALA A 75 -15.08 -9.56 29.46
C ALA A 75 -16.52 -9.21 29.87
N LYS A 76 -17.35 -8.76 28.92
CA LYS A 76 -18.79 -8.54 29.13
C LYS A 76 -19.50 -9.84 29.55
N ASN A 77 -19.17 -10.97 28.92
CA ASN A 77 -19.72 -12.27 29.30
C ASN A 77 -19.30 -12.69 30.72
N MET A 78 -18.02 -12.49 31.10
CA MET A 78 -17.56 -12.75 32.47
C MET A 78 -18.29 -11.90 33.49
N LEU A 79 -18.45 -10.59 33.24
CA LEU A 79 -19.17 -9.68 34.13
C LEU A 79 -20.64 -10.10 34.30
N LYS A 80 -21.29 -10.56 33.22
CA LYS A 80 -22.65 -11.11 33.28
C LYS A 80 -22.71 -12.35 34.18
N LEU A 81 -21.80 -13.31 33.98
CA LEU A 81 -21.73 -14.52 34.81
C LEU A 81 -21.50 -14.19 36.28
N PHE A 82 -20.66 -13.20 36.60
CA PHE A 82 -20.45 -12.76 37.98
C PHE A 82 -21.70 -12.10 38.59
N GLY A 83 -22.49 -11.38 37.80
CA GLY A 83 -23.77 -10.81 38.26
C GLY A 83 -24.84 -11.86 38.59
N GLU A 84 -24.79 -13.03 37.94
CA GLU A 84 -25.70 -14.15 38.19
C GLU A 84 -25.22 -15.05 39.37
N GLN A 85 -23.94 -14.95 39.75
CA GLN A 85 -23.36 -15.72 40.87
C GLN A 85 -23.63 -15.05 42.23
N LYS A 86 -24.15 -15.83 43.20
CA LYS A 86 -24.44 -15.34 44.57
C LYS A 86 -23.21 -14.89 45.37
N LYS A 87 -22.00 -15.34 45.02
CA LYS A 87 -20.72 -14.98 45.67
C LYS A 87 -19.58 -14.96 44.65
N ALA A 88 -19.59 -14.02 43.72
CA ALA A 88 -18.44 -13.80 42.84
C ALA A 88 -17.27 -13.19 43.63
N ASP A 89 -16.04 -13.62 43.31
CA ASP A 89 -14.83 -13.04 43.88
C ASP A 89 -14.66 -11.59 43.38
N GLN A 90 -14.59 -10.64 44.32
CA GLN A 90 -14.49 -9.21 44.01
C GLN A 90 -13.26 -8.88 43.15
N LYS A 91 -12.15 -9.60 43.36
CA LYS A 91 -10.94 -9.41 42.57
C LYS A 91 -11.16 -9.86 41.12
N SER A 92 -11.81 -10.99 40.92
CA SER A 92 -12.16 -11.50 39.58
C SER A 92 -13.11 -10.55 38.83
N VAL A 93 -14.09 -9.97 39.53
CA VAL A 93 -15.00 -8.95 38.97
C VAL A 93 -14.23 -7.70 38.54
N MET A 94 -13.35 -7.20 39.41
CA MET A 94 -12.51 -6.03 39.12
C MET A 94 -11.58 -6.27 37.92
N ASN A 95 -10.94 -7.44 37.84
CA ASN A 95 -10.08 -7.81 36.71
C ASN A 95 -10.86 -7.86 35.39
N ALA A 96 -12.11 -8.33 35.40
CA ALA A 96 -12.95 -8.34 34.21
C ALA A 96 -13.36 -6.93 33.77
N HIS A 97 -13.67 -6.03 34.72
CA HIS A 97 -13.90 -4.61 34.43
C HIS A 97 -12.66 -3.94 33.85
N GLU A 98 -11.48 -4.14 34.45
CA GLU A 98 -10.22 -3.58 33.97
C GLU A 98 -9.88 -4.11 32.57
N THR A 99 -10.05 -5.42 32.34
CA THR A 99 -9.84 -6.03 31.02
C THR A 99 -10.76 -5.40 29.98
N CYS A 100 -12.03 -5.19 30.32
CA CYS A 100 -12.99 -4.55 29.42
C CYS A 100 -12.60 -3.10 29.08
N ALA A 101 -12.20 -2.33 30.10
CA ALA A 101 -11.79 -0.93 29.93
C ALA A 101 -10.52 -0.82 29.07
N ASN A 102 -9.49 -1.59 29.40
CA ASN A 102 -8.22 -1.58 28.66
C ASN A 102 -8.39 -2.05 27.22
N ALA A 103 -9.28 -3.02 26.97
CA ALA A 103 -9.56 -3.50 25.62
C ALA A 103 -10.32 -2.45 24.79
N HIS A 104 -11.26 -1.70 25.39
CA HIS A 104 -11.93 -0.57 24.71
C HIS A 104 -10.94 0.53 24.34
N GLU A 105 -10.07 0.95 25.26
CA GLU A 105 -9.07 1.98 24.98
C GLU A 105 -8.17 1.58 23.80
N LYS A 106 -7.69 0.34 23.78
CA LYS A 106 -6.90 -0.20 22.66
C LYS A 106 -7.70 -0.22 21.36
N LEU A 107 -8.96 -0.65 21.43
CA LEU A 107 -9.83 -0.74 20.27
C LEU A 107 -10.04 0.64 19.62
N ASP A 108 -10.22 1.69 20.42
CA ASP A 108 -10.36 3.07 19.93
C ASP A 108 -9.07 3.60 19.28
N LEU A 109 -7.91 3.31 19.88
CA LEU A 109 -6.61 3.65 19.28
C LEU A 109 -6.39 2.93 17.94
N ILE A 110 -6.79 1.65 17.85
CA ILE A 110 -6.70 0.87 16.61
C ILE A 110 -7.64 1.44 15.53
N ARG A 111 -8.87 1.82 15.89
CA ARG A 111 -9.81 2.49 14.98
C ARG A 111 -9.22 3.78 14.40
N LEU A 112 -8.64 4.62 15.25
CA LEU A 112 -7.99 5.86 14.81
C LEU A 112 -6.82 5.58 13.87
N ALA A 113 -5.99 4.59 14.18
CA ALA A 113 -4.89 4.17 13.32
C ALA A 113 -5.40 3.66 11.96
N LEU A 114 -6.43 2.81 11.94
CA LEU A 114 -7.05 2.30 10.71
C LEU A 114 -7.58 3.44 9.84
N LYS A 115 -8.29 4.41 10.43
CA LYS A 115 -8.76 5.61 9.71
C LYS A 115 -7.60 6.34 9.05
N LYS A 116 -6.55 6.65 9.81
CA LYS A 116 -5.36 7.34 9.31
C LYS A 116 -4.66 6.59 8.16
N TYR A 117 -4.51 5.27 8.23
CA TYR A 117 -3.90 4.50 7.15
C TYR A 117 -4.81 4.32 5.94
N SER A 118 -6.14 4.28 6.14
CA SER A 118 -7.11 4.19 5.06
C SER A 118 -7.17 5.47 4.21
N GLU A 119 -7.08 6.65 4.85
CA GLU A 119 -7.00 7.95 4.16
C GLU A 119 -5.72 8.11 3.33
N GLN A 120 -4.66 7.36 3.66
CA GLN A 120 -3.39 7.38 2.94
C GLN A 120 -3.34 6.40 1.76
N LEU A 121 -4.39 5.59 1.55
CA LEU A 121 -4.54 4.75 0.37
C LEU A 121 -5.29 5.51 -0.73
N PRO A 122 -5.03 5.19 -2.02
CA PRO A 122 -5.88 5.68 -3.10
C PRO A 122 -7.34 5.28 -2.86
N GLN A 123 -8.27 6.23 -3.06
CA GLN A 123 -9.71 6.11 -2.76
C GLN A 123 -10.38 4.91 -3.47
N GLU A 124 -9.82 4.41 -4.57
CA GLU A 124 -10.38 3.28 -5.32
C GLU A 124 -9.91 1.89 -4.85
N SER A 125 -9.16 1.81 -3.74
CA SER A 125 -8.70 0.51 -3.25
C SER A 125 -9.82 -0.24 -2.49
N PRO A 126 -10.09 -1.53 -2.79
CA PRO A 126 -11.14 -2.33 -2.14
C PRO A 126 -11.04 -2.37 -0.59
N LYS A 127 -9.82 -2.17 -0.06
CA LYS A 127 -9.53 -2.19 1.37
C LYS A 127 -10.14 -1.01 2.15
N VAL A 128 -10.36 0.14 1.52
CA VAL A 128 -11.03 1.28 2.17
C VAL A 128 -12.48 0.92 2.49
N SER A 129 -13.18 0.28 1.53
CA SER A 129 -14.55 -0.20 1.72
C SER A 129 -14.64 -1.30 2.78
N SER A 130 -13.75 -2.30 2.74
CA SER A 130 -13.77 -3.40 3.73
C SER A 130 -13.49 -2.91 5.16
N ASN A 131 -12.58 -1.96 5.34
CA ASN A 131 -12.28 -1.40 6.67
C ASN A 131 -13.45 -0.60 7.24
N CYS A 132 -14.13 0.19 6.41
CA CYS A 132 -15.32 0.93 6.83
C CYS A 132 -16.38 -0.02 7.42
N VAL A 133 -16.63 -1.15 6.76
CA VAL A 133 -17.57 -2.17 7.24
C VAL A 133 -17.11 -2.80 8.56
N ILE A 134 -15.82 -3.13 8.69
CA ILE A 134 -15.30 -3.75 9.92
C ILE A 134 -15.36 -2.79 11.11
N MET A 135 -15.07 -1.50 10.92
CA MET A 135 -15.14 -0.52 12.00
C MET A 135 -16.55 -0.37 12.57
N HIS A 136 -17.58 -0.49 11.72
CA HIS A 136 -19.00 -0.45 12.13
C HIS A 136 -19.49 -1.73 12.83
N PHE A 137 -18.95 -2.90 12.50
CA PHE A 137 -19.41 -4.19 13.07
C PHE A 137 -18.83 -4.53 14.44
N CYS A 138 -17.77 -3.83 14.87
CA CYS A 138 -17.09 -4.09 16.15
C CYS A 138 -17.60 -3.22 17.31
N GLU A 139 -18.85 -2.75 17.26
CA GLU A 139 -19.54 -2.01 18.33
C GLU A 139 -20.23 -2.92 19.36
#